data_AF-A0A8J8IY76-F1
#
_entry.id   AF-A0A8J8IY76-F1
#
_cell.length_a   1.000
_cell.length_b   1.000
_cell.length_c   1.000
_cell.angle_alpha   90.00
_cell.angle_beta   90.00
_cell.angle_gamma   90.00
#
_symmetry.space_group_name_H-M   'P 1'
#
loop_
_entity.id
_entity.type
_entity.pdbx_description
1 polymer ?
#
loop_
_entity_poly.entity_id
_entity_poly.type
_entity_poly.pdbx_seq_one_letter_code
_entity_poly.pdbx_strand_id
1 'polypeptide(L)' 'MLGIILELLLVAMIILSVAVIEEKNLVNAVVKYAFLSLSFVLVLVLLKAPDVALSAIVVGAVVIGVFLFTIREVEK' A
#
# COMPACT_ATOMS: atom_id res chain seq x y z
N MET A 1 -12.75 20.39 4.07
CA MET A 1 -12.62 19.18 4.92
C MET A 1 -12.06 18.00 4.14
N LEU A 2 -12.70 17.58 3.04
CA LEU A 2 -12.17 16.50 2.16
C LEU A 2 -10.76 16.79 1.60
N GLY A 3 -10.46 18.05 1.27
CA GLY A 3 -9.11 18.44 0.80
C GLY A 3 -8.01 18.21 1.84
N ILE A 4 -8.25 18.57 3.10
CA ILE A 4 -7.29 18.36 4.19
C ILE A 4 -7.04 16.85 4.41
N ILE A 5 -8.10 16.03 4.34
CA ILE A 5 -7.97 14.57 4.47
C ILE A 5 -7.12 14.00 3.32
N LEU A 6 -7.33 14.48 2.09
CA LEU A 6 -6.55 14.07 0.93
C LEU A 6 -5.06 14.45 1.09
N GLU A 7 -4.77 15.69 1.48
CA GLU A 7 -3.40 16.17 1.73
C GLU A 7 -2.69 15.33 2.80
N LEU A 8 -3.37 15.03 3.91
CA LEU A 8 -2.83 14.18 4.97
C LEU A 8 -2.54 12.75 4.47
N LEU A 9 -3.42 12.17 3.65
CA LEU A 9 -3.18 10.85 3.06
C LEU A 9 -1.97 10.86 2.12
N LEU A 10 -1.80 11.91 1.31
CA LEU A 10 -0.65 12.03 0.42
C LEU A 10 0.66 12.15 1.21
N VAL A 11 0.68 12.92 2.30
CA VAL A 11 1.84 12.99 3.20
C VAL A 11 2.10 11.64 3.87
N ALA A 12 1.06 10.96 4.35
CA ALA A 12 1.17 9.63 4.93
C ALA A 12 1.74 8.61 3.94
N MET A 13 1.36 8.68 2.66
CA MET A 13 1.91 7.82 1.61
C MET A 13 3.42 8.01 1.42
N ILE A 14 3.92 9.24 1.50
CA ILE A 14 5.37 9.51 1.43
C ILE A 14 6.07 8.85 2.62
N ILE A 15 5.55 9.04 3.84
CA ILE A 15 6.12 8.46 5.06
C ILE A 15 6.10 6.92 4.99
N LEU A 16 4.98 6.33 4.57
CA LEU A 16 4.85 4.88 4.40
C LEU A 16 5.82 4.35 3.34
N SER A 17 6.00 5.07 2.23
CA SER A 17 6.95 4.68 1.18
C SER A 17 8.38 4.62 1.69
N VAL A 18 8.81 5.61 2.48
CA VAL A 18 10.12 5.58 3.14
C VAL A 18 10.20 4.42 4.13
N ALA A 19 9.15 4.24 4.96
CA ALA A 19 9.12 3.18 5.97
C ALA A 19 9.16 1.76 5.38
N VAL A 20 8.66 1.56 4.15
CA VAL A 20 8.76 0.30 3.40
C VAL A 20 10.21 0.06 2.99
N ILE A 21 10.90 1.07 2.46
CA ILE A 21 12.28 0.95 1.95
C ILE A 21 13.29 0.74 3.09
N GLU A 22 13.08 1.40 4.23
CA GLU A 22 13.98 1.29 5.40
C GLU A 22 13.81 -0.02 6.18
N GLU A 23 12.75 -0.79 5.92
CA GLU A 23 12.48 -2.01 6.65
C GLU A 23 13.43 -3.14 6.26
N LYS A 24 14.09 -3.72 7.26
CA LYS A 24 15.06 -4.80 7.05
C LYS A 24 14.39 -6.16 6.95
N ASN A 25 13.27 -6.34 7.65
CA ASN A 25 12.53 -7.58 7.61
C ASN A 25 11.56 -7.57 6.41
N LEU A 26 11.75 -8.48 5.45
CA LEU A 26 10.97 -8.48 4.21
C LEU A 26 9.46 -8.66 4.47
N VAL A 27 9.08 -9.49 5.44
CA VAL A 27 7.66 -9.67 5.81
C VAL A 27 7.07 -8.34 6.32
N ASN A 28 7.78 -7.65 7.22
CA ASN A 28 7.36 -6.34 7.72
C ASN A 28 7.31 -5.28 6.59
N ALA A 29 8.23 -5.34 5.62
CA ALA A 29 8.24 -4.43 4.49
C ALA A 29 6.97 -4.60 3.64
N VAL A 30 6.54 -5.86 3.42
CA VAL A 30 5.29 -6.18 2.72
C VAL A 30 4.06 -5.74 3.51
N VAL A 31 4.07 -5.88 4.84
CA VAL A 31 2.98 -5.37 5.69
C VAL A 31 2.87 -3.86 5.58
N LYS A 32 3.98 -3.13 5.65
CA LYS A 32 4.00 -1.67 5.45
C LYS A 32 3.53 -1.28 4.05
N TYR A 33 3.91 -2.06 3.03
CA TYR A 33 3.43 -1.88 1.66
C TYR A 33 1.91 -2.07 1.55
N ALA A 34 1.33 -3.00 2.31
CA ALA A 34 -0.13 -3.16 2.37
C ALA A 34 -0.83 -1.89 2.90
N PHE A 35 -0.26 -1.20 3.90
CA PHE A 35 -0.77 0.08 4.38
C PHE A 35 -0.62 1.20 3.34
N LEU A 36 0.48 1.22 2.57
CA LEU A 36 0.66 2.13 1.45
C LEU A 36 -0.41 1.89 0.36
N SER A 37 -0.63 0.63 0.00
CA SER A 37 -1.65 0.21 -0.97
C SER A 37 -3.07 0.61 -0.52
N LEU A 38 -3.40 0.40 0.76
CA LEU A 38 -4.66 0.85 1.34
C LEU A 38 -4.81 2.37 1.28
N SER A 39 -3.76 3.12 1.62
CA SER A 39 -3.77 4.59 1.56
C SER A 39 -4.03 5.09 0.13
N PHE A 40 -3.41 4.44 -0.85
CA PHE A 40 -3.64 4.73 -2.26
C PHE A 40 -5.10 4.44 -2.69
N VAL A 41 -5.68 3.33 -2.25
CA VAL A 41 -7.10 3.01 -2.49
C VAL A 41 -8.01 4.09 -1.90
N LEU A 42 -7.75 4.55 -0.67
CA LEU A 42 -8.52 5.63 -0.04
C LEU A 42 -8.43 6.94 -0.83
N VAL A 43 -7.24 7.28 -1.36
CA VAL A 43 -7.06 8.44 -2.24
C VAL A 43 -7.92 8.31 -3.50
N LEU A 44 -7.94 7.15 -4.16
CA LEU A 44 -8.76 6.92 -5.36
C LEU A 44 -10.26 7.05 -5.08
N VAL A 45 -10.71 6.57 -3.92
CA VAL A 45 -12.11 6.73 -3.48
C VAL A 45 -12.45 8.21 -3.27
N LEU A 46 -11.56 8.98 -2.61
CA LEU A 46 -11.75 10.41 -2.40
C LEU A 46 -11.75 11.22 -3.70
N LEU A 47 -10.98 10.76 -4.70
CA LEU A 47 -10.93 11.35 -6.05
C LEU A 47 -12.11 10.93 -6.94
N LYS A 48 -13.07 10.15 -6.42
CA LYS A 48 -14.24 9.64 -7.16
C LYS A 48 -13.84 8.76 -8.35
N ALA A 49 -12.78 7.97 -8.20
CA ALA A 49 -12.33 6.98 -9.18
C ALA A 49 -12.58 5.54 -8.68
N PRO A 50 -13.85 5.09 -8.57
CA PRO A 50 -14.19 3.81 -7.95
C PRO A 50 -13.69 2.59 -8.74
N ASP A 51 -13.67 2.66 -10.07
CA ASP A 51 -13.23 1.54 -10.91
C ASP A 51 -11.73 1.26 -10.74
N VAL A 52 -10.95 2.35 -10.64
CA VAL A 52 -9.50 2.27 -10.36
C VAL A 52 -9.27 1.79 -8.93
N ALA A 53 -10.07 2.25 -7.96
CA ALA A 53 -9.96 1.82 -6.57
C ALA A 53 -10.22 0.30 -6.42
N LEU A 54 -11.28 -0.22 -7.04
CA LEU A 54 -11.58 -1.66 -7.06
C LEU A 54 -10.46 -2.47 -7.69
N SER A 55 -9.93 -2.00 -8.82
CA SER A 55 -8.80 -2.63 -9.50
C SER A 55 -7.54 -2.63 -8.61
N ALA A 56 -7.26 -1.51 -7.94
CA ALA A 56 -6.12 -1.35 -7.05
C ALA A 56 -6.19 -2.27 -5.82
N ILE A 57 -7.39 -2.51 -5.26
CA ILE A 57 -7.58 -3.48 -4.16
C ILE A 57 -7.18 -4.89 -4.61
N VAL A 58 -7.69 -5.33 -5.76
CA VAL A 58 -7.42 -6.68 -6.27
C VAL A 58 -5.94 -6.85 -6.61
N VAL A 59 -5.36 -5.90 -7.36
CA VAL A 59 -3.95 -5.93 -7.72
C VAL A 59 -3.06 -5.87 -6.48
N GLY A 60 -3.38 -5.00 -5.52
CA GLY A 60 -2.65 -4.90 -4.26
C GLY A 60 -2.63 -6.23 -3.49
N ALA A 61 -3.78 -6.88 -3.35
CA ALA A 61 -3.88 -8.18 -2.68
C ALA A 61 -3.05 -9.28 -3.38
N VAL A 62 -3.10 -9.34 -4.72
CA VAL A 62 -2.30 -10.29 -5.51
C VAL A 62 -0.81 -10.04 -5.32
N VAL A 63 -0.37 -8.78 -5.42
CA VAL A 63 1.05 -8.40 -5.25
C VAL A 63 1.55 -8.77 -3.85
N ILE A 64 0.79 -8.45 -2.81
CA ILE A 64 1.12 -8.83 -1.42
C ILE A 64 1.26 -10.35 -1.29
N GLY A 65 0.31 -11.12 -1.84
CA GLY A 65 0.35 -12.57 -1.78
C GLY A 65 1.57 -13.17 -2.49
N VAL A 66 1.92 -12.66 -3.67
CA VAL A 66 3.10 -13.08 -4.44
C VAL A 66 4.39 -12.79 -3.67
N PHE A 67 4.52 -11.61 -3.07
CA PHE A 67 5.69 -11.27 -2.25
C PHE A 67 5.81 -12.18 -1.03
N LEU A 68 4.75 -12.38 -0.25
CA LEU A 68 4.78 -13.25 0.92
C LEU A 68 5.14 -14.71 0.57
N PHE A 69 4.58 -15.22 -0.53
CA PHE A 69 4.91 -16.55 -1.02
C PHE A 69 6.39 -16.65 -1.42
N THR A 70 6.91 -15.64 -2.11
CA THR A 70 8.30 -15.61 -2.57
C THR A 70 9.28 -15.50 -1.40
N ILE A 71 9.02 -14.61 -0.45
CA ILE A 71 9.85 -14.44 0.76
C ILE A 71 9.96 -15.76 1.52
N ARG A 72 8.85 -16.46 1.70
CA ARG A 72 8.81 -17.77 2.37
C ARG A 72 9.70 -18.82 1.70
N GLU A 73 9.86 -18.77 0.38
CA GLU A 73 10.71 -19.72 -0.35
C GLU A 73 12.18 -19.34 -0.32
N VAL A 74 12.51 -18.04 -0.17
CA VAL A 74 13.88 -17.53 -0.12
C VAL A 74 14.48 -17.53 1.30
N GLU A 75 13.66 -17.48 2.35
CA GLU A 75 14.10 -17.61 3.75
C GLU A 75 14.39 -19.07 4.17
N LYS A 76 14.11 -20.06 3.33
CA LYS A 76 14.55 -21.46 3.54
C LYS A 76 16.02 -21.63 3.16
#